data_AF-A0A1I4ISV2-F1
#
_entry.id   AF-A0A1I4ISV2-F1
#
_cell.length_a   1.000
_cell.length_b   1.000
_cell.length_c   1.000
_cell.angle_alpha   90.00
_cell.angle_beta   90.00
_cell.angle_gamma   90.00
#
_symmetry.space_group_name_H-M   'P 1'
#
loop_
_entity.id
_entity.type
_entity.pdbx_description
1 polymer ?
#
loop_
_entity_poly.entity_id
_entity_poly.type
_entity_poly.pdbx_seq_one_letter_code
_entity_poly.pdbx_strand_id
1 'polypeptide(L)'
;MSGAKASRRKSDGWRFAFSRRWLGYLAFAIVFAIACGFLSNWQLARSKEAAAANALVTANFDSRPVPLTDELPNLGAFSPKQEWRRVTVTGTYERDHQLLVRNRPFNGSPGFEVLTPLRTADGSLFIVDRGWVPTGSTNDRPDHIPAAPSGTVTVVARLKASEPAISGRTAVGDQVGTIQLSVVKQKLGGDVYTGAYGLLDSEDPAPATAPTPTVTTPPTQDEGLHWSYMIQWIIFALIGFFGLGYALVTEYRKLNSDDPAERARAAERERRRRAKRTDADIEDELLDATH
;
A
#
# COMPACT_ATOMS: atom_id res chain seq x y z
N MET A 1 -65.93 49.04 18.42
CA MET A 1 -65.41 47.66 18.64
C MET A 1 -65.11 47.10 17.25
N SER A 2 -63.96 46.57 16.86
CA SER A 2 -62.74 46.13 17.54
C SER A 2 -61.66 46.16 16.44
N GLY A 3 -60.53 46.84 16.69
CA GLY A 3 -59.42 46.91 15.73
C GLY A 3 -58.63 45.61 15.73
N ALA A 4 -58.63 44.88 14.62
CA ALA A 4 -57.78 43.72 14.42
C ALA A 4 -56.31 44.18 14.33
N LYS A 5 -55.56 44.04 15.43
CA LYS A 5 -54.10 44.11 15.42
C LYS A 5 -53.58 42.92 14.61
N ALA A 6 -53.32 43.13 13.33
CA ALA A 6 -52.46 42.25 12.55
C ALA A 6 -51.07 42.26 13.21
N SER A 7 -50.78 41.24 14.02
CA SER A 7 -49.46 41.04 14.58
C SER A 7 -48.52 40.73 13.41
N ARG A 8 -47.70 41.71 13.02
CA ARG A 8 -46.52 41.46 12.20
C ARG A 8 -45.62 40.52 13.01
N ARG A 9 -45.75 39.20 12.77
CA ARG A 9 -44.71 38.24 13.15
C ARG A 9 -43.43 38.76 12.50
N LYS A 10 -42.47 39.20 13.33
CA LYS A 10 -41.12 39.52 12.85
C LYS A 10 -40.62 38.26 12.13
N SER A 11 -40.30 38.39 10.86
CA SER A 11 -39.56 37.37 10.13
C SER A 11 -38.31 37.04 10.94
N ASP A 12 -38.18 35.81 11.44
CA ASP A 12 -37.05 35.42 12.29
C ASP A 12 -35.71 35.40 11.52
N GLY A 13 -35.73 35.69 10.22
CA GLY A 13 -34.54 35.96 9.41
C GLY A 13 -33.56 34.78 9.50
N TRP A 14 -32.29 35.07 9.75
CA TRP A 14 -31.24 34.06 9.93
C TRP A 14 -31.01 33.65 11.39
N ARG A 15 -31.81 34.13 12.35
CA ARG A 15 -31.55 33.91 13.78
C ARG A 15 -31.62 32.44 14.18
N PHE A 16 -32.41 31.64 13.46
CA PHE A 16 -32.51 30.20 13.67
C PHE A 16 -31.19 29.46 13.40
N ALA A 17 -30.30 29.98 12.53
CA ALA A 17 -29.02 29.37 12.22
C ALA A 17 -28.05 29.38 13.43
N PHE A 18 -28.28 30.28 14.39
CA PHE A 18 -27.55 30.33 15.66
C PHE A 18 -28.20 29.50 16.78
N SER A 19 -29.26 28.73 16.48
CA SER A 19 -29.83 27.79 17.45
C SER A 19 -28.87 26.64 17.74
N ARG A 20 -28.99 26.05 18.94
CA ARG A 20 -28.17 24.89 19.36
C ARG A 20 -28.19 23.73 18.36
N ARG A 21 -29.33 23.52 17.68
CA ARG A 21 -29.49 22.50 16.63
C ARG A 21 -28.57 22.77 15.43
N TRP A 22 -28.60 23.97 14.87
CA TRP A 22 -27.81 24.33 13.69
C TRP A 22 -26.33 24.49 14.00
N LEU A 23 -25.99 25.03 15.18
CA LEU A 23 -24.62 25.00 15.68
C LEU A 23 -24.11 23.57 15.88
N GLY A 24 -24.97 22.64 16.33
CA GLY A 24 -24.63 21.22 16.42
C GLY A 24 -24.33 20.59 15.05
N TYR A 25 -25.15 20.86 14.03
CA TYR A 25 -24.87 20.39 12.66
C TYR A 25 -23.61 20.99 12.06
N LEU A 26 -23.35 22.28 12.31
CA LEU A 26 -22.10 22.92 11.89
C LEU A 26 -20.89 22.28 12.58
N ALA A 27 -20.95 22.07 13.90
CA ALA A 27 -19.89 21.42 14.65
C ALA A 27 -19.63 20.00 14.13
N PHE A 28 -20.69 19.23 13.85
CA PHE A 28 -20.57 17.91 13.26
C PHE A 28 -19.92 17.96 11.86
N ALA A 29 -20.36 18.86 10.98
CA ALA A 29 -19.78 19.02 9.64
C ALA A 29 -18.29 19.39 9.71
N ILE A 30 -17.89 20.24 10.67
CA ILE A 30 -16.49 20.59 10.91
C ILE A 30 -15.68 19.36 11.36
N VAL A 31 -16.17 18.61 12.35
CA VAL A 31 -15.49 17.40 12.83
C VAL A 31 -15.37 16.36 11.71
N PHE A 32 -16.43 16.16 10.93
CA PHE A 32 -16.43 15.26 9.79
C PHE A 32 -15.44 15.68 8.71
N ALA A 33 -15.38 16.97 8.39
CA ALA A 33 -14.42 17.51 7.43
C ALA A 33 -12.97 17.37 7.92
N ILE A 34 -12.71 17.58 9.21
CA ILE A 34 -11.40 17.33 9.83
C ILE A 34 -11.02 15.85 9.67
N ALA A 35 -11.93 14.92 9.98
CA ALA A 35 -11.69 13.48 9.81
C ALA A 35 -11.37 13.14 8.34
N CYS A 36 -12.13 13.68 7.39
CA CYS A 36 -11.86 13.52 5.95
C CYS A 36 -10.47 14.07 5.57
N GLY A 37 -10.07 15.21 6.13
CA GLY A 37 -8.74 15.79 5.93
C GLY A 37 -7.62 14.86 6.42
N PHE A 38 -7.78 14.25 7.60
CA PHE A 38 -6.83 13.25 8.12
C PHE A 38 -6.74 12.02 7.21
N LEU A 39 -7.89 11.50 6.75
CA LEU A 39 -7.97 10.35 5.84
C LEU A 39 -7.32 10.66 4.48
N SER A 40 -7.56 11.86 3.95
CA SER A 40 -6.94 12.36 2.72
C SER A 40 -5.42 12.42 2.84
N ASN A 41 -4.91 13.00 3.94
CA ASN A 41 -3.47 13.08 4.20
C ASN A 41 -2.84 11.69 4.41
N TRP A 42 -3.54 10.77 5.07
CA TRP A 42 -3.08 9.40 5.24
C TRP A 42 -2.92 8.68 3.90
N GLN A 43 -3.88 8.83 2.98
CA GLN A 43 -3.76 8.27 1.62
C GLN A 43 -2.57 8.86 0.86
N LEU A 44 -2.33 10.17 0.97
CA LEU A 44 -1.17 10.81 0.36
C LEU A 44 0.15 10.28 0.93
N ALA A 45 0.23 10.08 2.25
CA ALA A 45 1.41 9.51 2.89
C ALA A 45 1.70 8.10 2.37
N ARG A 46 0.68 7.23 2.26
CA ARG A 46 0.81 5.89 1.69
C ARG A 46 1.28 5.90 0.24
N SER A 47 0.75 6.79 -0.60
CA SER A 47 1.21 6.96 -1.98
C SER A 47 2.70 7.34 -2.05
N LYS A 48 3.15 8.27 -1.19
CA LYS A 48 4.57 8.66 -1.13
C LYS A 48 5.48 7.53 -0.67
N GLU A 49 5.03 6.73 0.29
CA GLU A 49 5.77 5.54 0.73
C GLU A 49 5.93 4.52 -0.40
N ALA A 50 4.84 4.21 -1.12
CA ALA A 50 4.88 3.31 -2.27
C ALA A 50 5.82 3.84 -3.38
N ALA A 51 5.72 5.12 -3.71
CA ALA A 51 6.59 5.76 -4.70
C ALA A 51 8.07 5.73 -4.28
N ALA A 52 8.37 5.95 -2.99
CA ALA A 52 9.73 5.87 -2.47
C ALA A 52 10.30 4.44 -2.52
N ALA A 53 9.48 3.43 -2.22
CA ALA A 53 9.86 2.02 -2.34
C ALA A 53 10.15 1.64 -3.80
N ASN A 54 9.30 2.08 -4.73
CA ASN A 54 9.48 1.83 -6.17
C ASN A 54 10.71 2.54 -6.73
N ALA A 55 10.97 3.79 -6.30
CA ALA A 55 12.18 4.51 -6.69
C ALA A 55 13.44 3.80 -6.21
N LEU A 56 13.42 3.24 -4.99
CA LEU A 56 14.53 2.46 -4.45
C LEU A 56 14.76 1.18 -5.25
N VAL A 57 13.70 0.42 -5.54
CA VAL A 57 13.78 -0.77 -6.40
C VAL A 57 14.34 -0.38 -7.77
N THR A 58 13.81 0.66 -8.41
CA THR A 58 14.26 1.12 -9.74
C THR A 58 15.73 1.51 -9.75
N ALA A 59 16.21 2.18 -8.70
CA ALA A 59 17.61 2.60 -8.60
C ALA A 59 18.57 1.43 -8.37
N ASN A 60 18.14 0.39 -7.66
CA ASN A 60 19.01 -0.68 -7.18
C ASN A 60 18.92 -1.97 -8.00
N PHE A 61 17.72 -2.34 -8.46
CA PHE A 61 17.42 -3.67 -9.00
C PHE A 61 18.26 -4.05 -10.23
N ASP A 62 18.52 -3.07 -11.12
CA ASP A 62 19.34 -3.22 -12.32
C ASP A 62 20.68 -2.46 -12.23
N SER A 63 21.07 -2.04 -11.02
CA SER A 63 22.34 -1.35 -10.80
C SER A 63 23.54 -2.24 -11.19
N ARG A 64 24.69 -1.61 -11.49
CA ARG A 64 25.93 -2.38 -11.70
C ARG A 64 26.34 -3.05 -10.39
N PRO A 65 26.69 -4.35 -10.40
CA PRO A 65 27.14 -5.03 -9.20
C PRO A 65 28.39 -4.35 -8.61
N VAL A 66 28.39 -4.18 -7.30
CA VAL A 66 29.54 -3.68 -6.52
C VAL A 66 30.02 -4.76 -5.54
N PRO A 67 31.29 -4.75 -5.09
CA PRO A 67 31.76 -5.73 -4.12
C PRO A 67 30.89 -5.78 -2.86
N LEU A 68 30.60 -6.99 -2.35
CA LEU A 68 29.81 -7.20 -1.14
C LEU A 68 30.30 -6.37 0.05
N THR A 69 31.62 -6.28 0.24
CA THR A 69 32.27 -5.58 1.34
C THR A 69 32.11 -4.06 1.29
N ASP A 70 31.86 -3.49 0.11
CA ASP A 70 31.65 -2.05 -0.05
C ASP A 70 30.26 -1.65 0.45
N GLU A 71 29.28 -2.54 0.32
CA GLU A 71 27.91 -2.35 0.80
C GLU A 71 27.74 -2.87 2.24
N LEU A 72 28.36 -4.00 2.60
CA LEU A 72 28.29 -4.59 3.94
C LEU A 72 29.69 -4.62 4.57
N PRO A 73 30.18 -3.49 5.12
CA PRO A 73 31.54 -3.39 5.67
C PRO A 73 31.76 -4.23 6.93
N ASN A 74 30.70 -4.75 7.54
CA ASN A 74 30.76 -5.71 8.63
C ASN A 74 29.53 -6.63 8.58
N LEU A 75 29.61 -7.75 9.31
CA LEU A 75 28.59 -8.80 9.27
C LEU A 75 27.17 -8.32 9.66
N GLY A 76 27.05 -7.29 10.49
CA GLY A 76 25.77 -6.73 10.93
C GLY A 76 25.32 -5.50 10.15
N ALA A 77 26.13 -4.98 9.23
CA ALA A 77 25.82 -3.78 8.48
C ALA A 77 24.72 -4.07 7.46
N PHE A 78 23.65 -3.28 7.49
CA PHE A 78 22.67 -3.17 6.42
C PHE A 78 21.85 -1.90 6.60
N SER A 79 21.67 -1.15 5.53
CA SER A 79 20.77 -0.01 5.46
C SER A 79 19.56 -0.37 4.58
N PRO A 80 18.34 0.05 4.94
CA PRO A 80 17.17 -0.12 4.07
C PRO A 80 17.39 0.43 2.65
N LYS A 81 18.25 1.44 2.48
CA LYS A 81 18.63 2.00 1.16
C LYS A 81 19.37 1.03 0.25
N GLN A 82 19.93 -0.05 0.81
CA GLN A 82 20.68 -1.08 0.10
C GLN A 82 19.79 -2.25 -0.32
N GLU A 83 18.50 -2.24 0.03
CA GLU A 83 17.59 -3.29 -0.44
C GLU A 83 17.56 -3.31 -1.97
N TRP A 84 17.59 -4.52 -2.55
CA TRP A 84 17.69 -4.79 -3.99
C TRP A 84 19.01 -4.41 -4.65
N ARG A 85 19.97 -3.85 -3.91
CA ARG A 85 21.29 -3.48 -4.45
C ARG A 85 22.00 -4.72 -4.95
N ARG A 86 22.55 -4.66 -6.16
CA ARG A 86 23.33 -5.76 -6.73
C ARG A 86 24.74 -5.75 -6.16
N VAL A 87 25.13 -6.85 -5.55
CA VAL A 87 26.46 -7.08 -5.03
C VAL A 87 27.12 -8.26 -5.74
N THR A 88 28.44 -8.23 -5.85
CA THR A 88 29.26 -9.36 -6.31
C THR A 88 30.10 -9.90 -5.16
N VAL A 89 30.16 -11.22 -5.07
CA VAL A 89 30.94 -11.94 -4.06
C VAL A 89 31.51 -13.21 -4.67
N THR A 90 32.79 -13.46 -4.42
CA THR A 90 33.48 -14.68 -4.84
C THR A 90 33.75 -15.56 -3.61
N GLY A 91 33.50 -16.86 -3.74
CA GLY A 91 33.64 -17.81 -2.65
C GLY A 91 33.39 -19.25 -3.07
N THR A 92 33.17 -20.12 -2.10
CA THR A 92 32.82 -21.53 -2.32
C THR A 92 31.55 -21.86 -1.55
N TYR A 93 30.57 -22.49 -2.21
CA TYR A 93 29.33 -22.89 -1.55
C TYR A 93 29.53 -24.03 -0.55
N GLU A 94 28.92 -23.90 0.62
CA GLU A 94 28.85 -24.94 1.65
C GLU A 94 27.62 -25.83 1.41
N ARG A 95 27.74 -26.73 0.43
CA ARG A 95 26.64 -27.58 -0.04
C ARG A 95 26.02 -28.44 1.07
N ASP A 96 26.83 -28.89 2.02
CA ASP A 96 26.37 -29.73 3.15
C ASP A 96 25.66 -28.92 4.25
N HIS A 97 25.74 -27.58 4.21
CA HIS A 97 25.08 -26.67 5.14
C HIS A 97 23.91 -25.92 4.49
N GLN A 98 23.40 -26.42 3.38
CA GLN A 98 22.22 -25.87 2.72
C GLN A 98 21.01 -25.93 3.65
N LEU A 99 20.21 -24.86 3.66
CA LEU A 99 18.97 -24.76 4.42
C LEU A 99 17.78 -24.59 3.48
N LEU A 100 16.60 -25.04 3.92
CA LEU A 100 15.35 -24.86 3.20
C LEU A 100 14.39 -23.97 3.97
N VAL A 101 13.87 -22.92 3.34
CA VAL A 101 12.81 -22.09 3.92
C VAL A 101 11.46 -22.69 3.55
N ARG A 102 10.70 -23.15 4.55
CA ARG A 102 9.37 -23.74 4.35
C ARG A 102 8.31 -22.69 4.03
N ASN A 103 7.17 -23.17 3.53
CA ASN A 103 5.94 -22.38 3.34
C ASN A 103 6.17 -21.16 2.43
N ARG A 104 6.87 -21.39 1.32
CA ARG A 104 7.11 -20.41 0.26
C ARG A 104 6.21 -20.73 -0.92
N PRO A 105 4.99 -20.18 -0.98
CA PRO A 105 4.15 -20.35 -2.17
C PRO A 105 4.76 -19.57 -3.34
N PHE A 106 4.82 -20.19 -4.51
CA PHE A 106 5.27 -19.56 -5.76
C PHE A 106 4.36 -19.98 -6.90
N ASN A 107 3.81 -19.02 -7.64
CA ASN A 107 2.86 -19.24 -8.74
C ASN A 107 1.71 -20.22 -8.40
N GLY A 108 1.14 -20.10 -7.21
CA GLY A 108 0.01 -20.92 -6.74
C GLY A 108 0.38 -22.31 -6.21
N SER A 109 1.66 -22.68 -6.22
CA SER A 109 2.15 -23.97 -5.71
C SER A 109 2.92 -23.81 -4.41
N PRO A 110 2.78 -24.73 -3.44
CA PRO A 110 3.62 -24.72 -2.23
C PRO A 110 5.05 -25.15 -2.58
N GLY A 111 6.02 -24.60 -1.86
CA GLY A 111 7.40 -25.01 -2.01
C GLY A 111 8.33 -24.38 -0.99
N PHE A 112 9.60 -24.37 -1.34
CA PHE A 112 10.71 -24.02 -0.48
C PHE A 112 11.68 -23.10 -1.21
N GLU A 113 12.27 -22.16 -0.49
CA GLU A 113 13.46 -21.44 -0.96
C GLU A 113 14.72 -22.17 -0.49
N VAL A 114 15.74 -22.19 -1.34
CA VAL A 114 17.01 -22.89 -1.11
C VAL A 114 18.07 -21.88 -0.71
N LEU A 115 18.46 -21.89 0.57
CA LEU A 115 19.55 -21.07 1.07
C LEU A 115 20.85 -21.88 1.05
N THR A 116 21.85 -21.41 0.33
CA THR A 116 23.17 -22.03 0.34
C THR A 116 24.20 -21.02 0.87
N PRO A 117 24.87 -21.31 2.00
CA PRO A 117 25.93 -20.44 2.50
C PRO A 117 27.10 -20.41 1.51
N LEU A 118 27.59 -19.23 1.19
CA LEU A 118 28.79 -18.99 0.38
C LEU A 118 29.91 -18.55 1.31
N ARG A 119 30.95 -19.38 1.44
CA ARG A 119 32.16 -19.03 2.20
C ARG A 119 33.03 -18.11 1.36
N THR A 120 33.18 -16.87 1.82
CA THR A 120 34.00 -15.84 1.16
C THR A 120 35.49 -16.01 1.50
N ALA A 121 36.35 -15.24 0.84
CA ALA A 121 37.80 -15.34 1.00
C ALA A 121 38.31 -15.04 2.43
N ASP A 122 37.58 -14.24 3.21
CA ASP A 122 37.92 -13.93 4.61
C ASP A 122 37.41 -14.98 5.60
N GLY A 123 36.72 -16.02 5.12
CA GLY A 123 36.14 -17.10 5.92
C GLY A 123 34.71 -16.85 6.37
N SER A 124 34.16 -15.65 6.19
CA SER A 124 32.77 -15.31 6.51
C SER A 124 31.79 -16.00 5.56
N LEU A 125 30.59 -16.27 6.05
CA LEU A 125 29.50 -16.91 5.33
C LEU A 125 28.46 -15.86 4.89
N PHE A 126 28.31 -15.68 3.59
CA PHE A 126 27.22 -14.91 3.00
C PHE A 126 26.09 -15.85 2.58
N ILE A 127 24.86 -15.58 3.03
CA ILE A 127 23.72 -16.45 2.73
C ILE A 127 23.13 -16.07 1.37
N VAL A 128 23.13 -17.01 0.44
CA VAL A 128 22.54 -16.83 -0.90
C VAL A 128 21.25 -17.66 -0.99
N ASP A 129 20.13 -16.98 -1.20
CA ASP A 129 18.89 -17.61 -1.67
C ASP A 129 19.03 -17.88 -3.17
N ARG A 130 19.21 -19.16 -3.51
CA ARG A 130 19.39 -19.63 -4.88
C ARG A 130 18.07 -19.80 -5.64
N GLY A 131 16.94 -19.56 -4.98
CA GLY A 131 15.62 -19.62 -5.56
C GLY A 131 14.77 -20.75 -5.00
N TRP A 132 13.70 -21.05 -5.74
CA TRP A 132 12.57 -21.84 -5.29
C TRP A 132 12.54 -23.23 -5.89
N VAL A 133 12.07 -24.20 -5.09
CA VAL A 133 11.79 -25.58 -5.50
C VAL A 133 10.41 -26.01 -4.99
N PRO A 134 9.66 -26.81 -5.78
CA PRO A 134 8.34 -27.28 -5.36
C PRO A 134 8.43 -28.26 -4.20
N THR A 135 7.36 -28.34 -3.43
CA THR A 135 7.19 -29.43 -2.46
C THR A 135 7.15 -30.79 -3.18
N GLY A 136 7.80 -31.80 -2.60
CA GLY A 136 7.84 -33.15 -3.12
C GLY A 136 6.59 -33.97 -2.80
N SER A 137 6.59 -35.22 -3.28
CA SER A 137 5.49 -36.18 -3.17
C SER A 137 5.00 -36.45 -1.74
N THR A 138 5.89 -36.38 -0.75
CA THR A 138 5.59 -36.62 0.68
C THR A 138 5.12 -35.37 1.43
N ASN A 139 5.03 -34.22 0.77
CA ASN A 139 4.57 -32.94 1.31
C ASN A 139 5.41 -32.32 2.46
N ASP A 140 6.55 -32.91 2.83
CA ASP A 140 7.42 -32.48 3.93
C ASP A 140 8.74 -31.84 3.45
N ARG A 141 9.19 -32.17 2.24
CA ARG A 141 10.43 -31.66 1.62
C ARG A 141 10.34 -31.73 0.08
N PRO A 142 11.17 -30.98 -0.67
CA PRO A 142 11.35 -31.21 -2.10
C PRO A 142 11.92 -32.59 -2.39
N ASP A 143 11.44 -33.25 -3.45
CA ASP A 143 11.98 -34.54 -3.92
C ASP A 143 13.39 -34.38 -4.52
N HIS A 144 13.67 -33.22 -5.12
CA HIS A 144 14.95 -32.90 -5.75
C HIS A 144 15.32 -31.44 -5.51
N ILE A 145 16.57 -31.20 -5.10
CA ILE A 145 17.13 -29.86 -4.91
C ILE A 145 18.38 -29.73 -5.80
N PRO A 146 18.38 -28.84 -6.80
CA PRO A 146 19.54 -28.64 -7.65
C PRO A 146 20.80 -28.26 -6.86
N ALA A 147 21.88 -29.03 -7.05
CA ALA A 147 23.14 -28.79 -6.37
C ALA A 147 23.74 -27.43 -6.76
N ALA A 148 24.40 -26.77 -5.82
CA ALA A 148 25.20 -25.58 -6.12
C ALA A 148 26.47 -25.97 -6.90
N PRO A 149 27.03 -25.06 -7.72
CA PRO A 149 28.32 -25.26 -8.36
C PRO A 149 29.40 -25.69 -7.35
N SER A 150 30.30 -26.58 -7.77
CA SER A 150 31.45 -26.99 -6.96
C SER A 150 32.64 -26.06 -7.21
N GLY A 151 33.46 -25.86 -6.17
CA GLY A 151 34.65 -25.02 -6.27
C GLY A 151 34.34 -23.54 -6.13
N THR A 152 35.25 -22.70 -6.62
CA THR A 152 35.12 -21.25 -6.55
C THR A 152 34.08 -20.75 -7.54
N VAL A 153 33.17 -19.91 -7.05
CA VAL A 153 32.08 -19.30 -7.82
C VAL A 153 32.06 -17.81 -7.55
N THR A 154 31.77 -17.03 -8.58
CA THR A 154 31.42 -15.61 -8.45
C THR A 154 29.91 -15.47 -8.55
N VAL A 155 29.31 -14.96 -7.48
CA VAL A 155 27.87 -14.75 -7.35
C VAL A 155 27.57 -13.27 -7.48
N VAL A 156 26.56 -12.95 -8.29
CA VAL A 156 25.86 -11.66 -8.24
C VAL A 156 24.53 -11.90 -7.54
N ALA A 157 24.25 -11.10 -6.52
CA ALA A 157 23.03 -11.22 -5.74
C ALA A 157 22.42 -9.84 -5.44
N ARG A 158 21.10 -9.80 -5.26
CA ARG A 158 20.37 -8.61 -4.80
C ARG A 158 20.21 -8.68 -3.29
N LEU A 159 20.67 -7.65 -2.57
CA LEU A 159 20.61 -7.62 -1.12
C LEU A 159 19.18 -7.55 -0.58
N LYS A 160 18.92 -8.30 0.48
CA LYS A 160 17.67 -8.32 1.22
C LYS A 160 17.91 -8.32 2.73
N ALA A 161 17.10 -7.56 3.45
CA ALA A 161 17.12 -7.54 4.91
C ALA A 161 16.77 -8.93 5.49
N SER A 162 17.29 -9.25 6.67
CA SER A 162 16.78 -10.40 7.44
C SER A 162 15.26 -10.31 7.62
N GLU A 163 14.58 -11.44 7.45
CA GLU A 163 13.15 -11.52 7.71
C GLU A 163 12.85 -11.49 9.21
N PRO A 164 11.66 -10.98 9.61
CA PRO A 164 11.24 -11.01 11.00
C PRO A 164 10.92 -12.43 11.48
N ALA A 165 10.93 -12.62 12.79
CA ALA A 165 10.37 -13.82 13.41
C ALA A 165 8.84 -13.82 13.23
N ILE A 166 8.28 -14.98 12.85
CA ILE A 166 6.84 -15.20 12.77
C ILE A 166 6.45 -16.24 13.82
N SER A 167 5.57 -15.86 14.75
CA SER A 167 5.08 -16.75 15.79
C SER A 167 4.52 -18.05 15.19
N GLY A 168 4.94 -19.19 15.77
CA GLY A 168 4.54 -20.52 15.29
C GLY A 168 5.38 -21.07 14.14
N ARG A 169 6.29 -20.28 13.54
CA ARG A 169 7.27 -20.78 12.56
C ARG A 169 8.59 -21.09 13.24
N THR A 170 8.89 -22.38 13.39
CA THR A 170 10.13 -22.86 14.01
C THR A 170 11.11 -23.42 12.98
N ALA A 171 12.36 -23.55 13.39
CA ALA A 171 13.39 -24.20 12.61
C ALA A 171 13.59 -25.65 13.08
N VAL A 172 13.62 -26.61 12.16
CA VAL A 172 13.71 -28.05 12.44
C VAL A 172 14.66 -28.68 11.43
N GLY A 173 15.70 -29.39 11.89
CA GLY A 173 16.72 -29.95 10.99
C GLY A 173 17.41 -28.87 10.14
N ASP A 174 17.48 -29.10 8.84
CA ASP A 174 17.96 -28.17 7.80
C ASP A 174 16.91 -27.14 7.35
N GLN A 175 15.72 -27.16 7.95
CA GLN A 175 14.62 -26.30 7.53
C GLN A 175 14.41 -25.12 8.50
N VAL A 176 14.13 -23.95 7.95
CA VAL A 176 13.79 -22.71 8.66
C VAL A 176 12.41 -22.20 8.26
N GLY A 177 11.76 -21.44 9.14
CA GLY A 177 10.41 -20.91 8.89
C GLY A 177 10.37 -19.56 8.18
N THR A 178 11.46 -18.81 8.26
CA THR A 178 11.73 -17.52 7.63
C THR A 178 13.24 -17.37 7.44
N ILE A 179 13.69 -16.45 6.57
CA ILE A 179 15.11 -16.10 6.40
C ILE A 179 15.53 -15.15 7.53
N GLN A 180 15.42 -15.63 8.77
CA GLN A 180 15.89 -14.91 9.95
C GLN A 180 17.38 -15.21 10.14
N LEU A 181 18.24 -14.24 9.83
CA LEU A 181 19.69 -14.47 9.76
C LEU A 181 20.33 -14.77 11.12
N SER A 182 19.71 -14.33 12.22
CA SER A 182 20.15 -14.74 13.56
C SER A 182 19.94 -16.24 13.82
N VAL A 183 18.83 -16.82 13.32
CA VAL A 183 18.56 -18.27 13.42
C VAL A 183 19.45 -19.05 12.46
N VAL A 184 19.66 -18.54 11.26
CA VAL A 184 20.61 -19.13 10.29
C VAL A 184 22.02 -19.15 10.89
N LYS A 185 22.47 -18.05 11.49
CA LYS A 185 23.77 -17.99 12.20
C LYS A 185 23.87 -19.00 13.33
N GLN A 186 22.83 -19.18 14.13
CA GLN A 186 22.82 -20.20 15.20
C GLN A 186 22.95 -21.62 14.66
N LYS A 187 22.40 -21.91 13.47
CA LYS A 187 22.49 -23.24 12.84
C LYS A 187 23.85 -23.50 12.22
N LEU A 188 24.41 -22.52 11.52
CA LEU A 188 25.68 -22.67 10.79
C LEU A 188 26.89 -22.55 11.72
N GLY A 189 26.78 -21.70 12.77
CA GLY A 189 27.92 -21.27 13.55
C GLY A 189 28.84 -20.32 12.78
N GLY A 190 29.84 -19.78 13.50
CA GLY A 190 30.87 -18.92 12.91
C GLY A 190 30.40 -17.51 12.52
N ASP A 191 31.13 -16.92 11.59
CA ASP A 191 30.97 -15.54 11.13
C ASP A 191 30.05 -15.49 9.91
N VAL A 192 28.76 -15.23 10.18
CA VAL A 192 27.71 -15.15 9.17
C VAL A 192 27.28 -13.69 9.01
N TYR A 193 27.09 -13.23 7.76
CA TYR A 193 26.45 -11.95 7.49
C TYR A 193 24.99 -11.99 7.99
N THR A 194 24.70 -11.18 9.01
CA THR A 194 23.38 -11.05 9.62
C THR A 194 22.65 -9.75 9.26
N GLY A 195 23.34 -8.79 8.65
CA GLY A 195 22.71 -7.56 8.15
C GLY A 195 21.78 -7.83 6.96
N ALA A 196 22.23 -8.63 6.01
CA ALA A 196 21.48 -8.98 4.81
C ALA A 196 21.89 -10.34 4.22
N TYR A 197 20.99 -10.92 3.44
CA TYR A 197 21.24 -12.05 2.56
C TYR A 197 21.14 -11.62 1.09
N GLY A 198 21.57 -12.49 0.17
CA GLY A 198 21.50 -12.24 -1.26
C GLY A 198 20.45 -13.09 -1.94
N LEU A 199 19.54 -12.49 -2.71
CA LEU A 199 18.75 -13.19 -3.72
C LEU A 199 19.62 -13.39 -4.97
N LEU A 200 19.81 -14.63 -5.40
CA LEU A 200 20.65 -14.95 -6.56
C LEU A 200 20.14 -14.23 -7.82
N ASP A 201 21.04 -13.51 -8.49
CA ASP A 201 20.83 -12.93 -9.83
C ASP A 201 21.55 -13.77 -10.88
N SER A 202 22.83 -14.05 -10.66
CA SER A 202 23.63 -14.93 -11.51
C SER A 202 24.79 -15.54 -10.74
N GLU A 203 25.28 -16.70 -11.19
CA GLU A 203 26.49 -17.35 -10.65
C GLU A 203 27.36 -17.88 -11.79
N ASP A 204 28.68 -17.76 -11.64
CA ASP A 204 29.69 -18.23 -12.60
C ASP A 204 30.78 -19.04 -11.88
N PRO A 205 30.98 -20.34 -12.19
CA PRO A 205 30.26 -21.11 -13.21
C PRO A 205 28.80 -21.37 -12.85
N ALA A 206 27.91 -21.31 -13.85
CA ALA A 206 26.51 -21.66 -13.69
C ALA A 206 26.33 -23.19 -13.53
N PRO A 207 25.42 -23.66 -12.67
CA PRO A 207 25.14 -25.09 -12.53
C PRO A 207 24.36 -25.62 -13.73
N ALA A 208 24.43 -26.93 -13.97
CA ALA A 208 23.66 -27.59 -15.04
C ALA A 208 22.13 -27.46 -14.83
N THR A 209 21.70 -27.40 -13.57
CA THR A 209 20.31 -27.20 -13.18
C THR A 209 20.28 -26.23 -12.00
N ALA A 210 19.32 -25.29 -12.02
CA ALA A 210 19.16 -24.28 -10.97
C ALA A 210 17.73 -24.32 -10.41
N PRO A 211 17.52 -23.90 -9.14
CA PRO A 211 16.18 -23.59 -8.63
C PRO A 211 15.50 -22.51 -9.47
N THR A 212 14.18 -22.40 -9.33
CA THR A 212 13.40 -21.37 -10.04
C THR A 212 13.69 -20.00 -9.41
N PRO A 213 14.10 -18.97 -10.17
CA PRO A 213 14.32 -17.65 -9.59
C PRO A 213 13.04 -17.10 -8.95
N THR A 214 13.13 -16.66 -7.69
CA THR A 214 12.00 -16.10 -6.94
C THR A 214 11.63 -14.69 -7.39
N VAL A 215 12.61 -13.94 -7.93
CA VAL A 215 12.42 -12.57 -8.39
C VAL A 215 13.14 -12.40 -9.72
N THR A 216 12.37 -12.28 -10.80
CA THR A 216 12.88 -12.05 -12.17
C THR A 216 12.61 -10.64 -12.67
N THR A 217 11.67 -9.93 -12.05
CA THR A 217 11.26 -8.58 -12.41
C THR A 217 11.33 -7.68 -11.18
N PRO A 218 11.61 -6.37 -11.36
CA PRO A 218 11.58 -5.42 -10.27
C PRO A 218 10.21 -5.44 -9.59
N PRO A 219 10.14 -5.72 -8.27
CA PRO A 219 8.86 -5.70 -7.58
C PRO A 219 8.37 -4.27 -7.47
N THR A 220 7.14 -4.04 -7.92
CA THR A 220 6.47 -2.74 -7.80
C THR A 220 5.43 -2.82 -6.70
N GLN A 221 5.46 -1.88 -5.77
CA GLN A 221 4.32 -1.59 -4.92
C GLN A 221 3.26 -0.86 -5.74
N ASP A 222 2.00 -1.21 -5.52
CA ASP A 222 0.89 -0.54 -6.19
C ASP A 222 0.84 0.93 -5.74
N GLU A 223 1.16 1.83 -6.68
CA GLU A 223 1.04 3.28 -6.48
C GLU A 223 -0.41 3.77 -6.63
N GLY A 224 -1.35 2.86 -6.94
CA GLY A 224 -2.73 3.04 -7.42
C GLY A 224 -3.64 4.02 -6.66
N LEU A 225 -4.94 3.70 -6.52
CA LEU A 225 -6.03 4.65 -6.25
C LEU A 225 -5.90 5.60 -5.03
N HIS A 226 -4.82 5.57 -4.25
CA HIS A 226 -4.48 6.53 -3.20
C HIS A 226 -4.80 7.99 -3.58
N TRP A 227 -4.46 8.42 -4.80
CA TRP A 227 -4.79 9.77 -5.29
C TRP A 227 -6.30 10.01 -5.47
N SER A 228 -7.01 9.06 -6.08
CA SER A 228 -8.47 9.16 -6.22
C SER A 228 -9.19 9.13 -4.87
N TYR A 229 -8.73 8.31 -3.91
CA TYR A 229 -9.29 8.27 -2.56
C TYR A 229 -8.99 9.55 -1.78
N MET A 230 -7.79 10.12 -1.92
CA MET A 230 -7.45 11.42 -1.36
C MET A 230 -8.45 12.50 -1.81
N ILE A 231 -8.72 12.57 -3.12
CA ILE A 231 -9.69 13.51 -3.70
C ILE A 231 -11.11 13.19 -3.24
N GLN A 232 -11.47 11.91 -3.17
CA GLN A 232 -12.79 11.47 -2.71
C GLN A 232 -13.09 11.96 -1.28
N TRP A 233 -12.14 11.86 -0.35
CA TRP A 233 -12.31 12.38 1.01
C TRP A 233 -12.50 13.89 1.04
N ILE A 234 -11.79 14.62 0.19
CA ILE A 234 -11.99 16.08 0.05
C ILE A 234 -13.39 16.37 -0.48
N ILE A 235 -13.85 15.63 -1.50
CA ILE A 235 -15.20 15.78 -2.06
C ILE A 235 -16.27 15.49 -1.01
N PHE A 236 -16.11 14.47 -0.15
CA PHE A 236 -17.06 14.20 0.93
C PHE A 236 -17.17 15.35 1.94
N ALA A 237 -16.04 15.98 2.30
CA ALA A 237 -16.06 17.17 3.14
C ALA A 237 -16.82 18.32 2.44
N LEU A 238 -16.57 18.55 1.15
CA LEU A 238 -17.26 19.59 0.37
C LEU A 238 -18.76 19.32 0.24
N ILE A 239 -19.16 18.08 -0.04
CA ILE A 239 -20.57 17.67 -0.12
C ILE A 239 -21.26 17.86 1.24
N GLY A 240 -20.59 17.55 2.35
CA GLY A 240 -21.11 17.76 3.70
C GLY A 240 -21.46 19.23 3.96
N PHE A 241 -20.55 20.15 3.62
CA PHE A 241 -20.81 21.59 3.74
C PHE A 241 -21.85 22.10 2.75
N PHE A 242 -21.84 21.61 1.51
CA PHE A 242 -22.86 21.94 0.53
C PHE A 242 -24.26 21.52 0.99
N GLY A 243 -24.40 20.30 1.53
CA GLY A 243 -25.63 19.80 2.11
C GLY A 243 -26.11 20.63 3.30
N LEU A 244 -25.19 21.03 4.19
CA LEU A 244 -25.51 21.92 5.30
C LEU A 244 -25.99 23.29 4.82
N GLY A 245 -25.31 23.89 3.83
CA GLY A 245 -25.70 25.17 3.23
C GLY A 245 -27.05 25.10 2.53
N TYR A 246 -27.30 24.01 1.80
CA TYR A 246 -28.60 23.75 1.16
C TYR A 246 -29.71 23.62 2.20
N ALA A 247 -29.47 22.87 3.28
CA ALA A 247 -30.43 22.71 4.38
C ALA A 247 -30.72 24.06 5.06
N LEU A 248 -29.69 24.87 5.32
CA LEU A 248 -29.83 26.22 5.89
C LEU A 248 -30.70 27.13 5.02
N VAL A 249 -30.43 27.18 3.71
CA VAL A 249 -31.21 27.98 2.76
C VAL A 249 -32.65 27.48 2.66
N THR A 250 -32.85 26.15 2.69
CA THR A 250 -34.19 25.54 2.64
C THR A 250 -35.00 25.88 3.90
N GLU A 251 -34.39 25.80 5.08
CA GLU A 251 -35.04 26.17 6.34
C GLU A 251 -35.34 27.67 6.40
N TYR A 252 -34.42 28.52 5.95
CA TYR A 252 -34.66 29.97 5.83
C TYR A 252 -35.87 30.29 4.96
N ARG A 253 -36.02 29.59 3.82
CA ARG A 253 -37.16 29.76 2.90
C ARG A 253 -38.47 29.32 3.55
N LYS A 254 -38.46 28.21 4.31
CA LYS A 254 -39.66 27.72 5.03
C LYS A 254 -40.10 28.69 6.12
N LEU A 255 -39.16 29.23 6.88
CA LEU A 255 -39.47 30.15 7.99
C LEU A 255 -39.88 31.55 7.53
N ASN A 256 -39.47 31.97 6.33
CA ASN A 256 -39.79 33.28 5.74
C ASN A 256 -40.75 33.18 4.54
N SER A 257 -41.52 32.10 4.40
CA SER A 257 -42.47 31.92 3.28
C SER A 257 -43.52 33.02 3.19
N ASP A 258 -43.86 33.64 4.32
CA ASP A 258 -44.88 34.68 4.41
C ASP A 258 -44.31 36.09 4.14
N ASP A 259 -42.98 36.23 4.01
CA ASP A 259 -42.33 37.50 3.69
C ASP A 259 -42.58 37.88 2.21
N PRO A 260 -43.16 39.07 1.91
CA PRO A 260 -43.35 39.55 0.53
C PRO A 260 -42.09 39.51 -0.34
N ALA A 261 -40.91 39.77 0.24
CA ALA A 261 -39.65 39.79 -0.50
C ALA A 261 -39.21 38.37 -0.90
N GLU A 262 -39.37 37.36 -0.05
CA GLU A 262 -39.09 35.97 -0.41
C GLU A 262 -40.14 35.39 -1.36
N ARG A 263 -41.42 35.78 -1.24
CA ARG A 263 -42.46 35.41 -2.23
C ARG A 263 -42.12 35.90 -3.63
N ALA A 264 -41.67 37.15 -3.76
CA ALA A 264 -41.21 37.69 -5.04
C ALA A 264 -39.99 36.92 -5.59
N ARG A 265 -39.01 36.59 -4.74
CA ARG A 265 -37.84 35.78 -5.12
C ARG A 265 -38.21 34.35 -5.48
N ALA A 266 -39.19 33.75 -4.81
CA ALA A 266 -39.69 32.40 -5.12
C ALA A 266 -40.37 32.36 -6.49
N ALA A 267 -41.24 33.33 -6.78
CA ALA A 267 -41.88 33.48 -8.08
C ALA A 267 -40.85 33.69 -9.22
N GLU A 268 -39.83 34.51 -9.00
CA GLU A 268 -38.71 34.69 -9.93
C GLU A 268 -37.93 33.38 -10.18
N ARG A 269 -37.66 32.59 -9.13
CA ARG A 269 -37.00 31.28 -9.26
C ARG A 269 -37.83 30.27 -10.03
N GLU A 270 -39.14 30.21 -9.80
CA GLU A 270 -40.06 29.35 -10.55
C GLU A 270 -40.12 29.75 -12.01
N ARG A 271 -40.18 31.06 -12.31
CA ARG A 271 -40.10 31.57 -13.69
C ARG A 271 -38.81 31.12 -14.38
N ARG A 272 -37.67 31.25 -13.72
CA ARG A 272 -36.36 30.81 -14.26
C ARG A 272 -36.27 29.29 -14.43
N ARG A 273 -36.84 28.51 -13.51
CA ARG A 273 -36.87 27.04 -13.61
C ARG A 273 -37.74 26.58 -14.78
N ARG A 274 -38.91 27.21 -14.97
CA ARG A 274 -39.78 26.99 -16.13
C ARG A 274 -39.09 27.40 -17.44
N ALA A 275 -38.35 28.50 -17.44
CA ALA A 275 -37.59 28.96 -18.61
C ALA A 275 -36.34 28.12 -18.94
N LYS A 276 -35.82 27.34 -17.98
CA LYS A 276 -34.71 26.41 -18.17
C LYS A 276 -35.14 24.96 -18.48
N ARG A 277 -36.45 24.70 -18.52
CA ARG A 277 -36.99 23.38 -18.85
C ARG A 277 -36.59 23.04 -20.29
N THR A 278 -35.98 21.89 -20.50
CA THR A 278 -35.45 21.45 -21.79
C THR A 278 -36.57 20.88 -22.66
N ASP A 279 -36.44 20.92 -24.00
CA ASP A 279 -37.47 20.39 -24.92
C ASP A 279 -37.83 18.92 -24.63
N ALA A 280 -36.87 18.10 -24.18
CA ALA A 280 -37.11 16.72 -23.77
C ALA A 280 -38.06 16.60 -22.56
N ASP A 281 -37.99 17.52 -21.58
CA ASP A 281 -38.88 17.55 -20.41
C ASP A 281 -40.31 18.01 -20.77
N ILE A 282 -40.48 18.62 -21.94
CA ILE A 282 -41.76 19.08 -22.49
C ILE A 282 -42.36 17.97 -23.36
N GLU A 283 -41.55 17.26 -24.14
CA GLU A 283 -41.98 16.10 -24.93
C GLU A 283 -42.47 14.94 -24.05
N ASP A 284 -41.76 14.57 -22.99
CA ASP A 284 -42.20 13.48 -22.08
C ASP A 284 -43.53 13.82 -21.37
N GLU A 285 -43.75 15.08 -20.99
CA GLU A 285 -44.99 15.51 -20.33
C GLU A 285 -46.17 15.61 -21.32
N LEU A 286 -45.89 15.89 -22.59
CA LEU A 286 -46.89 15.81 -23.67
C LEU A 286 -47.25 14.36 -24.00
N LEU A 287 -46.29 13.44 -23.96
CA LEU A 287 -46.54 12.01 -24.16
C LEU A 287 -47.39 11.43 -23.02
N ASP A 288 -47.07 11.74 -21.76
CA ASP A 288 -47.84 11.30 -20.60
C ASP A 288 -49.25 11.94 -20.52
N ALA A 289 -49.43 13.16 -21.02
CA ALA A 289 -50.74 13.83 -21.05
C ALA A 289 -51.68 13.34 -22.16
N THR A 290 -51.17 12.51 -23.10
CA THR A 290 -51.95 11.97 -24.23
C THR A 290 -52.37 10.52 -24.07
N HIS A 291 -52.09 9.90 -22.91
CA HIS A 291 -52.44 8.52 -22.60
C HIS A 291 -53.56 8.35 -21.57
#